data_AF-A0A9P0DA02-F1
#
_entry.id   AF-A0A9P0DA02-F1
#
_cell.length_a   1.000
_cell.length_b   1.000
_cell.length_c   1.000
_cell.angle_alpha   90.00
_cell.angle_beta   90.00
_cell.angle_gamma   90.00
#
_symmetry.space_group_name_H-M   'P 1'
#
loop_
_entity.id
_entity.type
_entity.pdbx_description
1 polymer ?
#
loop_
_entity_poly.entity_id
_entity_poly.type
_entity_poly.pdbx_seq_one_letter_code
_entity_poly.pdbx_strand_id
1 'polypeptide(L)'
;MANRSLRPNAGTGKPTSSLTDVTEFIIKVYVPIWFNIKLNVSSTCGSFHVFKTIELSLYLRDDLERIVDTVIQRNAYFIHPKNILFFMLTDTCEWVRELSLRRILKARKTSGETVEIRHLVIPKLNFSVTDYFELIYWNECDVIQPPVLRDFTDDNLRVQNQETTLFAPE
;
A
#
# COMPACT_ATOMS: atom_id res chain seq x y z
N MET A 1 -16.04 13.61 -8.38
CA MET A 1 -15.37 14.62 -9.24
C MET A 1 -15.23 14.20 -10.72
N ALA A 2 -15.22 12.90 -11.07
CA ALA A 2 -15.08 12.44 -12.46
C ALA A 2 -16.20 12.88 -13.43
N ASN A 3 -17.45 13.00 -12.96
CA ASN A 3 -18.59 13.32 -13.84
C ASN A 3 -18.56 14.73 -14.46
N ARG A 4 -17.78 15.67 -13.89
CA ARG A 4 -17.70 17.04 -14.44
C ARG A 4 -16.72 17.16 -15.61
N SER A 5 -15.69 16.30 -15.64
CA SER A 5 -14.64 16.31 -16.67
C SER A 5 -15.06 15.61 -17.96
N LEU A 6 -16.04 14.70 -17.89
CA LEU A 6 -16.55 13.95 -19.06
C LEU A 6 -17.66 14.68 -19.84
N ARG A 7 -18.20 15.77 -19.28
CA ARG A 7 -19.33 16.52 -19.84
C ARG A 7 -19.06 17.28 -21.16
N PRO A 8 -17.84 17.78 -21.46
CA PRO A 8 -17.56 18.45 -22.74
C PRO A 8 -17.74 17.54 -23.98
N ASN A 9 -17.72 16.22 -23.80
CA ASN A 9 -17.68 15.24 -24.89
C ASN A 9 -19.01 15.00 -25.61
N ALA A 10 -20.13 15.55 -25.11
CA ALA A 10 -21.39 15.45 -25.82
C ALA A 10 -21.47 16.41 -27.05
N GLY A 11 -20.51 17.34 -27.21
CA GLY A 11 -20.58 18.41 -28.21
C GLY A 11 -19.54 18.38 -29.33
N THR A 12 -18.41 17.69 -29.17
CA THR A 12 -17.32 17.66 -30.18
C THR A 12 -17.02 16.22 -30.59
N GLY A 13 -17.33 15.84 -31.83
CA GLY A 13 -17.32 14.45 -32.32
C GLY A 13 -15.97 13.70 -32.33
N LYS A 14 -14.88 14.27 -31.78
CA LYS A 14 -13.59 13.59 -31.59
C LYS A 14 -12.92 14.03 -30.28
N PRO A 15 -12.64 13.11 -29.33
CA PRO A 15 -11.90 13.44 -28.11
C PRO A 15 -10.43 13.73 -28.40
N THR A 16 -9.82 14.61 -27.63
CA THR A 16 -8.36 14.86 -27.67
C THR A 16 -7.60 13.68 -27.07
N SER A 17 -6.36 13.45 -27.51
CA SER A 17 -5.51 12.36 -26.99
C SER A 17 -5.36 12.41 -25.47
N SER A 18 -5.13 13.59 -24.90
CA SER A 18 -5.02 13.79 -23.46
C SER A 18 -6.28 13.39 -22.68
N LEU A 19 -7.47 13.59 -23.27
CA LEU A 19 -8.72 13.23 -22.62
C LEU A 19 -9.00 11.73 -22.70
N THR A 20 -8.58 11.10 -23.80
CA THR A 20 -8.56 9.64 -23.92
C THR A 20 -7.64 9.02 -22.87
N ASP A 21 -6.41 9.52 -22.70
CA ASP A 21 -5.45 9.03 -21.71
C ASP A 21 -6.02 9.10 -20.28
N VAL A 22 -6.67 10.21 -19.91
CA VAL A 22 -7.31 10.37 -18.59
C VAL A 22 -8.49 9.41 -18.42
N THR A 23 -9.33 9.27 -19.46
CA THR A 23 -10.49 8.37 -19.41
C THR A 23 -10.05 6.92 -19.27
N GLU A 24 -9.02 6.54 -20.00
CA GLU A 24 -8.42 5.21 -19.94
C GLU A 24 -7.83 4.93 -18.56
N PHE A 25 -7.08 5.87 -17.98
CA PHE A 25 -6.58 5.76 -16.61
C PHE A 25 -7.69 5.61 -15.57
N ILE A 26 -8.80 6.36 -15.72
CA ILE A 26 -9.95 6.24 -14.82
C ILE A 26 -10.53 4.83 -14.89
N ILE A 27 -10.73 4.30 -16.10
CA ILE A 27 -11.36 2.98 -16.31
C ILE A 27 -10.44 1.84 -15.89
N LYS A 28 -9.14 1.91 -16.22
CA LYS A 28 -8.19 0.81 -16.00
C LYS A 28 -7.57 0.79 -14.62
N VAL A 29 -7.38 1.94 -13.98
CA VAL A 29 -6.67 2.05 -12.69
C VAL A 29 -7.62 2.51 -11.59
N TYR A 30 -8.20 3.70 -11.73
CA TYR A 30 -8.94 4.32 -10.62
C TYR A 30 -10.19 3.54 -10.22
N VAL A 31 -11.01 3.13 -11.19
CA VAL A 31 -12.27 2.41 -10.93
C VAL A 31 -12.00 1.04 -10.28
N PRO A 32 -11.12 0.17 -10.82
CA PRO A 32 -10.80 -1.11 -10.17
C PRO A 32 -10.23 -0.95 -8.75
N ILE A 33 -9.33 0.01 -8.53
CA ILE A 33 -8.78 0.28 -7.19
C ILE A 33 -9.85 0.78 -6.23
N TRP A 34 -10.72 1.69 -6.67
CA TRP A 34 -11.82 2.17 -5.85
C TRP A 34 -12.76 1.03 -5.44
N PHE A 35 -13.10 0.14 -6.36
CA PHE A 35 -13.88 -1.06 -6.04
C PHE A 35 -13.13 -1.99 -5.08
N ASN A 36 -11.83 -2.22 -5.30
CA ASN A 36 -11.01 -3.06 -4.45
C ASN A 36 -10.99 -2.54 -2.99
N ILE A 37 -10.80 -1.22 -2.81
CA ILE A 37 -10.87 -0.56 -1.49
C ILE A 37 -12.25 -0.74 -0.84
N LYS A 38 -13.32 -0.71 -1.64
CA LYS A 38 -14.69 -0.85 -1.14
C LYS A 38 -15.06 -2.30 -0.78
N LEU A 39 -14.47 -3.27 -1.44
CA LEU A 39 -14.66 -4.69 -1.14
C LEU A 39 -13.76 -5.14 0.02
N ASN A 40 -12.53 -4.66 0.05
CA ASN A 40 -11.52 -4.96 1.07
C ASN A 40 -11.38 -3.78 2.03
N VAL A 41 -12.42 -3.52 2.83
CA VAL A 41 -12.52 -2.34 3.71
C VAL A 41 -11.53 -2.38 4.88
N SER A 42 -10.80 -3.49 5.07
CA SER A 42 -9.79 -3.58 6.13
C SER A 42 -8.74 -2.48 5.97
N SER A 43 -8.55 -1.72 7.05
CA SER A 43 -7.51 -0.70 7.15
C SER A 43 -6.09 -1.28 6.99
N THR A 44 -5.93 -2.60 7.10
CA THR A 44 -4.65 -3.31 6.89
C THR A 44 -4.21 -3.29 5.43
N CYS A 45 -5.15 -3.26 4.47
CA CYS A 45 -4.88 -3.44 3.04
C CYS A 45 -4.30 -2.20 2.34
N GLY A 46 -4.04 -1.10 3.06
CA GLY A 46 -3.59 0.16 2.45
C GLY A 46 -2.34 0.01 1.58
N SER A 47 -1.33 -0.74 2.05
CA SER A 47 -0.10 -1.01 1.29
C SER A 47 -0.36 -1.83 0.02
N PHE A 48 -1.28 -2.80 0.11
CA PHE A 48 -1.68 -3.65 -1.00
C PHE A 48 -2.42 -2.86 -2.09
N HIS A 49 -3.31 -1.93 -1.71
CA HIS A 49 -4.00 -1.10 -2.69
C HIS A 49 -3.05 -0.18 -3.47
N VAL A 50 -2.00 0.32 -2.82
CA VAL A 50 -0.96 1.10 -3.52
C VAL A 50 -0.15 0.20 -4.45
N PHE A 51 0.26 -1.00 -4.00
CA PHE A 51 0.90 -1.99 -4.87
C PHE A 51 0.04 -2.30 -6.11
N LYS A 52 -1.26 -2.56 -5.92
CA LYS A 52 -2.19 -2.78 -7.03
C LYS A 52 -2.36 -1.57 -7.94
N THR A 53 -2.25 -0.35 -7.40
CA THR A 53 -2.28 0.86 -8.22
C THR A 53 -1.05 0.95 -9.12
N ILE A 54 0.14 0.61 -8.60
CA ILE A 54 1.39 0.55 -9.37
C ILE A 54 1.27 -0.52 -10.45
N GLU A 55 0.87 -1.74 -10.07
CA GLU A 55 0.67 -2.87 -11.00
C GLU A 55 -0.28 -2.53 -12.16
N LEU A 56 -1.42 -1.91 -11.84
CA LEU A 56 -2.38 -1.47 -12.86
C LEU A 56 -1.90 -0.29 -13.69
N SER A 57 -0.89 0.45 -13.26
CA SER A 57 -0.35 1.60 -13.99
C SER A 57 0.78 1.23 -14.96
N LEU A 58 1.28 -0.02 -14.93
CA LEU A 58 2.36 -0.51 -15.79
C LEU A 58 2.05 -0.52 -17.30
N TYR A 59 0.79 -0.31 -17.71
CA TYR A 59 0.43 -0.18 -19.13
C TYR A 59 0.70 1.23 -19.70
N LEU A 60 0.97 2.20 -18.82
CA LEU A 60 1.19 3.59 -19.24
C LEU A 60 2.50 3.73 -20.03
N ARG A 61 2.56 4.76 -20.86
CA ARG A 61 3.80 5.19 -21.51
C ARG A 61 4.69 5.91 -20.50
N ASP A 62 6.00 5.88 -20.71
CA ASP A 62 7.02 6.45 -19.81
C ASP A 62 6.73 7.90 -19.36
N ASP A 63 6.17 8.74 -20.23
CA ASP A 63 5.86 10.13 -19.93
C ASP A 63 4.70 10.26 -18.91
N LEU A 64 3.67 9.43 -19.04
CA LEU A 64 2.52 9.37 -18.15
C LEU A 64 2.82 8.58 -16.87
N GLU A 65 3.54 7.47 -17.00
CA GLU A 65 4.01 6.65 -15.88
C GLU A 65 4.77 7.51 -14.87
N ARG A 66 5.74 8.30 -15.34
CA ARG A 66 6.52 9.21 -14.48
C ARG A 66 5.65 10.22 -13.72
N ILE A 67 4.56 10.70 -14.32
CA ILE A 67 3.62 11.62 -13.66
C ILE A 67 2.86 10.87 -12.57
N VAL A 68 2.34 9.67 -12.89
CA VAL A 68 1.60 8.83 -11.96
C VAL A 68 2.47 8.39 -10.79
N ASP A 69 3.69 7.91 -11.04
CA ASP A 69 4.65 7.51 -10.02
C ASP A 69 5.00 8.67 -9.09
N THR A 70 5.18 9.87 -9.65
CA THR A 70 5.40 11.07 -8.83
C THR A 70 4.21 11.35 -7.91
N VAL A 71 2.98 11.14 -8.39
CA VAL A 71 1.77 11.31 -7.59
C VAL A 71 1.66 10.22 -6.53
N ILE A 72 1.93 8.95 -6.87
CA ILE A 72 1.91 7.83 -5.93
C ILE A 72 2.94 8.05 -4.84
N GLN A 73 4.19 8.38 -5.19
CA GLN A 73 5.28 8.66 -4.26
C GLN A 73 4.93 9.78 -3.26
N ARG A 74 4.27 10.85 -3.71
CA ARG A 74 3.84 11.97 -2.84
C ARG A 74 2.72 11.59 -1.88
N ASN A 75 1.96 10.54 -2.20
CA ASN A 75 0.79 10.11 -1.43
C ASN A 75 0.99 8.76 -0.71
N ALA A 76 2.22 8.26 -0.66
CA ALA A 76 2.56 6.92 -0.16
C ALA A 76 2.54 6.79 1.39
N TYR A 77 1.64 7.49 2.08
CA TYR A 77 1.51 7.46 3.55
C TYR A 77 1.20 6.06 4.09
N PHE A 78 0.45 5.26 3.32
CA PHE A 78 0.11 3.89 3.69
C PHE A 78 1.31 2.94 3.56
N ILE A 79 2.37 3.32 2.84
CA ILE A 79 3.54 2.48 2.57
C ILE A 79 4.62 2.58 3.65
N HIS A 80 4.29 3.14 4.81
CA HIS A 80 5.21 3.16 5.93
C HIS A 80 5.57 1.71 6.37
N PRO A 81 6.83 1.40 6.73
CA PRO A 81 7.26 0.05 7.11
C PRO A 81 6.32 -0.65 8.10
N LYS A 82 5.88 0.06 9.14
CA LYS A 82 4.92 -0.43 10.14
C LYS A 82 3.58 -0.91 9.54
N ASN A 83 3.07 -0.25 8.50
CA ASN A 83 1.80 -0.62 7.89
C ASN A 83 1.97 -1.84 6.98
N ILE A 84 3.08 -1.90 6.23
CA ILE A 84 3.43 -3.09 5.44
C ILE A 84 3.58 -4.30 6.36
N LEU A 85 4.34 -4.19 7.46
CA LEU A 85 4.50 -5.29 8.42
C LEU A 85 3.16 -5.74 9.00
N PHE A 86 2.30 -4.80 9.36
CA PHE A 86 0.98 -5.13 9.88
C PHE A 86 0.14 -5.91 8.88
N PHE A 87 0.17 -5.52 7.60
CA PHE A 87 -0.52 -6.27 6.54
C PHE A 87 0.11 -7.65 6.30
N MET A 88 1.45 -7.74 6.27
CA MET A 88 2.18 -9.00 6.11
C MET A 88 1.85 -10.01 7.22
N LEU A 89 1.56 -9.57 8.45
CA LEU A 89 1.12 -10.48 9.52
C LEU A 89 -0.23 -11.15 9.25
N THR A 90 -1.07 -10.50 8.45
CA THR A 90 -2.40 -11.02 8.06
C THR A 90 -2.37 -11.73 6.70
N ASP A 91 -1.19 -11.89 6.10
CA ASP A 91 -1.04 -12.51 4.79
C ASP A 91 -1.41 -14.01 4.86
N THR A 92 -1.98 -14.55 3.77
CA THR A 92 -2.32 -15.98 3.69
C THR A 92 -1.06 -16.85 3.64
N CYS A 93 0.04 -16.30 3.16
CA CYS A 93 1.31 -16.97 2.98
C CYS A 93 2.14 -17.01 4.27
N GLU A 94 2.38 -18.21 4.80
CA GLU A 94 3.05 -18.42 6.09
C GLU A 94 4.45 -17.80 6.14
N TRP A 95 5.23 -17.93 5.07
CA TRP A 95 6.60 -17.39 5.05
C TRP A 95 6.61 -15.85 5.10
N VAL A 96 5.59 -15.19 4.52
CA VAL A 96 5.43 -13.72 4.57
C VAL A 96 5.09 -13.28 5.98
N ARG A 97 4.15 -13.99 6.64
CA ARG A 97 3.81 -13.70 8.04
C ARG A 97 4.99 -13.90 8.98
N GLU A 98 5.75 -14.99 8.82
CA GLU A 98 6.95 -15.27 9.60
C GLU A 98 8.05 -14.20 9.38
N LEU A 99 8.23 -13.75 8.14
CA LEU A 99 9.14 -12.64 7.83
C LEU A 99 8.71 -11.35 8.55
N SER A 100 7.42 -11.05 8.56
CA SER A 100 6.89 -9.89 9.29
C SER A 100 7.10 -9.99 10.79
N LEU A 101 6.77 -11.15 11.38
CA LEU A 101 6.96 -11.43 12.80
C LEU A 101 8.41 -11.18 13.22
N ARG A 102 9.38 -11.72 12.47
CA ARG A 102 10.81 -11.51 12.74
C ARG A 102 11.20 -10.03 12.73
N ARG A 103 10.71 -9.27 11.74
CA ARG A 103 10.99 -7.83 11.63
C ARG A 103 10.36 -7.05 12.78
N ILE A 104 9.15 -7.39 13.20
CA ILE A 104 8.46 -6.77 14.33
C ILE A 104 9.19 -7.05 15.64
N LEU A 105 9.57 -8.30 15.90
CA LEU A 105 10.32 -8.68 17.10
C LEU A 105 11.69 -7.99 17.15
N LYS A 106 12.37 -7.83 16.00
CA LYS A 106 13.61 -7.04 15.91
C LYS A 106 13.36 -5.56 16.20
N ALA A 107 12.29 -4.99 15.65
CA ALA A 107 11.93 -3.59 15.87
C ALA A 107 11.65 -3.31 17.35
N ARG A 108 10.90 -4.19 18.03
CA ARG A 108 10.64 -4.11 19.49
C ARG A 108 11.91 -4.03 20.34
N LYS A 109 12.92 -4.82 19.99
CA LYS A 109 14.21 -4.82 20.69
C LYS A 109 15.05 -3.57 20.42
N THR A 110 14.83 -2.94 19.27
CA THR A 110 15.62 -1.78 18.82
C THR A 110 14.99 -0.47 19.29
N SER A 111 13.66 -0.40 19.36
CA SER A 111 12.95 0.69 20.02
C SER A 111 13.13 0.56 21.53
N GLY A 112 13.98 1.38 22.14
CA GLY A 112 14.00 1.53 23.60
C GLY A 112 12.63 1.95 24.14
N GLU A 113 12.45 1.92 25.46
CA GLU A 113 11.20 2.33 26.16
C GLU A 113 10.83 3.81 25.94
N THR A 114 11.67 4.58 25.25
CA THR A 114 11.47 6.00 25.01
C THR A 114 10.36 6.25 24.01
N VAL A 115 9.36 7.04 24.45
CA VAL A 115 8.26 7.56 23.64
C VAL A 115 8.80 8.65 22.70
N GLU A 116 9.62 8.27 21.73
CA GLU A 116 9.94 9.19 20.64
C GLU A 116 8.70 9.41 19.77
N ILE A 117 8.47 10.68 19.42
CA ILE A 117 7.40 11.07 18.51
C ILE A 117 7.67 10.38 17.17
N ARG A 118 6.75 9.51 16.74
CA ARG A 118 6.87 8.78 15.48
C ARG A 118 6.64 9.74 14.32
N HIS A 119 7.71 10.23 13.70
CA HIS A 119 7.61 11.04 12.49
C HIS A 119 7.15 10.17 11.31
N LEU A 120 6.09 10.58 10.63
CA LEU A 120 5.62 9.91 9.41
C LEU A 120 6.42 10.43 8.22
N VAL A 121 7.58 9.83 7.98
CA VAL A 121 8.37 10.07 6.77
C VAL A 121 7.85 9.16 5.66
N ILE A 122 7.57 9.75 4.50
CA ILE A 122 7.17 8.98 3.32
C ILE A 122 8.41 8.24 2.80
N PRO A 123 8.40 6.90 2.76
CA PRO A 123 9.55 6.15 2.26
C PRO A 123 9.67 6.31 0.75
N LYS A 124 10.91 6.19 0.24
CA LYS A 124 11.16 6.07 -1.18
C LYS A 124 10.59 4.74 -1.67
N LEU A 125 9.71 4.80 -2.67
CA LEU A 125 9.09 3.62 -3.25
C LEU A 125 9.99 2.99 -4.29
N ASN A 126 9.93 1.65 -4.34
CA ASN A 126 10.41 0.87 -5.47
C ASN A 126 9.23 0.59 -6.40
N PHE A 127 9.25 1.15 -7.61
CA PHE A 127 8.18 0.96 -8.60
C PHE A 127 8.37 -0.31 -9.45
N SER A 128 9.57 -0.90 -9.46
CA SER A 128 9.89 -2.12 -10.21
C SER A 128 9.68 -3.41 -9.40
N VAL A 129 8.73 -3.40 -8.47
CA VAL A 129 8.49 -4.50 -7.53
C VAL A 129 7.60 -5.59 -8.11
N THR A 130 7.82 -6.83 -7.70
CA THR A 130 6.95 -7.96 -8.02
C THR A 130 5.89 -8.21 -6.95
N ASP A 131 6.15 -7.78 -5.71
CA ASP A 131 5.26 -7.99 -4.57
C ASP A 131 5.20 -6.77 -3.65
N TYR A 132 4.12 -6.64 -2.89
CA TYR A 132 3.82 -5.47 -2.08
C TYR A 132 4.82 -5.28 -0.92
N PHE A 133 5.39 -6.36 -0.38
CA PHE A 133 6.37 -6.25 0.71
C PHE A 133 7.74 -5.76 0.23
N GLU A 134 7.95 -5.61 -1.08
CA GLU A 134 9.18 -5.05 -1.68
C GLU A 134 9.03 -3.56 -2.05
N LEU A 135 7.84 -2.96 -1.81
CA LEU A 135 7.53 -1.56 -2.13
C LEU A 135 8.51 -0.54 -1.53
N ILE A 136 9.24 -0.91 -0.49
CA ILE A 136 10.21 -0.05 0.17
C ILE A 136 11.59 -0.70 0.24
N TYR A 137 12.60 0.15 0.22
CA TYR A 137 13.97 -0.23 0.54
C TYR A 137 14.10 -0.37 2.06
N TRP A 138 13.92 -1.60 2.58
CA TRP A 138 13.92 -1.90 4.02
C TRP A 138 15.21 -1.51 4.75
N ASN A 139 16.32 -1.43 4.03
CA ASN A 139 17.63 -0.98 4.53
C ASN A 139 17.73 0.54 4.67
N GLU A 140 16.86 1.30 3.99
CA GLU A 140 16.82 2.77 4.01
C GLU A 140 15.72 3.32 4.92
N CYS A 141 14.91 2.45 5.54
CA CYS A 141 13.75 2.84 6.35
C CYS A 141 13.91 2.41 7.81
N ASP A 142 13.53 3.30 8.74
CA ASP A 142 13.43 2.94 10.14
C ASP A 142 12.22 2.03 10.39
N VAL A 143 12.50 0.79 10.76
CA VAL A 143 11.47 -0.22 11.02
C VAL A 143 10.98 -0.08 12.46
N ILE A 144 9.77 0.45 12.60
CA ILE A 144 9.11 0.65 13.90
C ILE A 144 7.97 -0.36 14.06
N GLN A 145 7.78 -0.86 15.28
CA GLN A 145 6.64 -1.71 15.62
C GLN A 145 5.30 -1.02 15.32
N PRO A 146 4.33 -1.72 14.67
CA PRO A 146 2.98 -1.20 14.47
C PRO A 146 2.32 -0.79 15.80
N PRO A 147 1.73 0.43 15.92
CA PRO A 147 1.11 0.89 17.16
C PRO A 147 0.01 -0.03 17.66
N VAL A 148 -0.77 -0.61 16.74
CA VAL A 148 -1.86 -1.56 17.03
C VAL A 148 -1.36 -2.81 17.77
N LEU A 149 -0.08 -3.16 17.58
CA LEU A 149 0.52 -4.32 18.21
C LEU A 149 1.23 -3.99 19.52
N ARG A 150 1.14 -2.75 20.03
CA ARG A 150 1.88 -2.34 21.24
C ARG A 150 1.54 -3.21 22.44
N ASP A 151 0.26 -3.52 22.61
CA ASP A 151 -0.25 -4.21 23.79
C ASP A 151 -0.20 -5.74 23.67
N PHE A 152 0.19 -6.26 22.50
CA PHE A 152 0.36 -7.70 22.27
C PHE A 152 1.72 -8.15 22.78
N THR A 153 1.79 -9.22 23.58
CA THR A 153 3.09 -9.80 23.96
C THR A 153 3.77 -10.49 22.79
N ASP A 154 5.08 -10.74 22.87
CA ASP A 154 5.81 -11.48 21.84
C ASP A 154 5.22 -12.87 21.61
N ASP A 155 4.74 -13.53 22.68
CA ASP A 155 4.12 -14.86 22.58
C ASP A 155 2.72 -14.79 21.95
N ASN A 156 1.94 -13.75 22.23
CA ASN A 156 0.67 -13.54 21.52
C ASN A 156 0.90 -13.40 20.01
N LEU A 157 1.94 -12.66 19.59
CA LEU A 157 2.26 -12.52 18.17
C LEU A 157 2.69 -13.84 17.52
N ARG A 158 3.42 -14.71 18.25
CA ARG A 158 3.82 -16.03 17.76
C ARG A 158 2.61 -16.95 17.56
N VAL A 159 1.67 -16.94 18.50
CA VAL A 159 0.41 -17.70 18.39
C VAL A 159 -0.41 -17.19 17.21
N GLN A 160 -0.54 -15.87 17.03
CA GLN A 160 -1.28 -15.29 15.90
C GLN A 160 -0.68 -15.63 14.53
N ASN A 161 0.64 -15.80 14.43
CA ASN A 161 1.27 -16.21 13.18
C ASN A 161 0.83 -17.62 12.72
N GLN A 162 0.45 -18.47 13.69
CA GLN A 162 0.01 -19.86 13.48
C GLN A 162 -1.51 -19.98 13.26
N GLU A 163 -2.30 -19.09 13.88
CA GLU A 163 -3.76 -19.08 13.81
C GLU A 163 -4.22 -18.03 12.77
N THR A 164 -4.44 -18.46 11.52
CA THR A 164 -4.82 -17.63 10.35
C THR A 164 -6.14 -16.82 10.49
N THR A 165 -6.76 -16.70 11.67
CA THR A 165 -8.22 -16.54 11.80
C THR A 165 -8.76 -15.29 12.48
N LEU A 166 -7.96 -14.33 12.94
CA LEU A 166 -8.50 -13.17 13.69
C LEU A 166 -8.69 -11.87 12.87
N PHE A 167 -8.15 -11.76 11.65
CA PHE A 167 -8.28 -10.56 10.81
C PHE A 167 -8.74 -10.82 9.38
N ALA A 168 -9.16 -12.05 9.06
CA ALA A 168 -9.83 -12.33 7.80
C ALA A 168 -11.18 -11.59 7.79
N PRO A 169 -11.54 -10.86 6.72
CA PRO A 169 -12.91 -10.40 6.57
C PRO A 169 -13.84 -11.61 6.49
N GLU A 170 -14.95 -11.57 7.23
CA GLU A 170 -16.07 -12.50 7.06
C GLU A 170 -16.61 -12.48 5.62
#